data_AF-G5JIT3-F1
#
_entry.id   AF-G5JIT3-F1
#
_cell.length_a   1.000
_cell.length_b   1.000
_cell.length_c   1.000
_cell.angle_alpha   90.00
_cell.angle_beta   90.00
_cell.angle_gamma   90.00
#
_symmetry.space_group_name_H-M   'P 1'
#
loop_
_entity.id
_entity.type
_entity.pdbx_description
1 polymer ?
#
loop_
_entity_poly.entity_id
_entity_poly.type
_entity_poly.pdbx_seq_one_letter_code
_entity_poly.pdbx_strand_id
1 'polypeptide(L)'
;MKVKYIDKRHWRRLIDREYTEVKVNNNRFKGIIGLVTMKKVREPLEVTVVGQNIVVADDNYQWLQILPEKKRYSITVMFDNKGNPLEYYFDINIKNITQKGNARTVDLCLDVLAIPSGQFELVDEDDLLAAFENKQITKKQFHEAYMIAHQIMAELSEDFEQFQKKIMYCFNKINDKAQKQAVKQGDKGKYKAFKPHHFKSKAQKKSEFKQQNK
;
A
#
# COMPACT_ATOMS: atom_id res chain seq x y z
N MET A 1 1.34 19.67 -4.44
CA MET A 1 0.25 18.66 -4.54
C MET A 1 0.32 17.88 -5.84
N LYS A 2 0.30 16.55 -5.77
CA LYS A 2 0.48 15.66 -6.93
C LYS A 2 -0.76 14.81 -7.20
N VAL A 3 -1.04 14.55 -8.48
CA VAL A 3 -2.07 13.59 -8.88
C VAL A 3 -1.40 12.24 -9.13
N LYS A 4 -1.74 11.22 -8.33
CA LYS A 4 -1.20 9.85 -8.45
C LYS A 4 -2.26 8.94 -9.05
N TYR A 5 -2.02 8.38 -10.24
CA TYR A 5 -2.89 7.37 -10.87
C TYR A 5 -2.56 5.97 -10.34
N ILE A 6 -3.60 5.18 -10.06
CA ILE A 6 -3.42 3.87 -9.41
C ILE A 6 -2.93 2.77 -10.36
N ASP A 7 -2.97 3.00 -11.67
CA ASP A 7 -2.45 2.07 -12.68
C ASP A 7 -0.96 2.27 -12.98
N LYS A 8 -0.32 3.20 -12.27
CA LYS A 8 1.08 3.60 -12.45
C LYS A 8 1.45 3.90 -13.91
N ARG A 9 0.52 4.47 -14.67
CA ARG A 9 0.68 4.68 -16.13
C ARG A 9 1.90 5.50 -16.55
N HIS A 10 2.37 6.39 -15.69
CA HIS A 10 3.50 7.29 -15.96
C HIS A 10 4.81 6.83 -15.29
N TRP A 11 4.84 5.64 -14.68
CA TRP A 11 6.03 5.17 -13.99
C TRP A 11 7.03 4.57 -14.96
N ARG A 12 8.07 5.35 -15.28
CA ARG A 12 9.09 5.04 -16.31
C ARG A 12 9.90 3.76 -16.04
N ARG A 13 9.87 3.24 -14.80
CA ARG A 13 10.55 1.98 -14.42
C ARG A 13 9.84 0.76 -15.01
N LEU A 14 8.53 0.83 -15.27
CA LEU A 14 7.77 -0.25 -15.87
C LEU A 14 7.99 -0.28 -17.38
N ILE A 15 8.64 -1.35 -17.86
CA ILE A 15 8.79 -1.62 -19.29
C ILE A 15 7.53 -2.33 -19.80
N ASP A 16 7.08 -3.34 -19.06
CA ASP A 16 5.88 -4.10 -19.38
C ASP A 16 5.07 -4.40 -18.11
N ARG A 17 3.75 -4.29 -18.21
CA ARG A 17 2.83 -4.48 -17.08
C ARG A 17 1.46 -4.98 -17.51
N GLU A 18 0.85 -5.74 -16.62
CA GLU A 18 -0.59 -5.96 -16.62
C GLU A 18 -1.26 -5.09 -15.55
N TYR A 19 -2.47 -4.64 -15.84
CA TYR A 19 -3.27 -3.88 -14.90
C TYR A 19 -4.70 -4.40 -14.85
N THR A 20 -5.19 -4.66 -13.64
CA THR A 20 -6.59 -5.01 -13.36
C THR A 20 -7.16 -4.03 -12.36
N GLU A 21 -8.46 -3.74 -12.45
CA GLU A 21 -9.15 -2.93 -11.45
C GLU A 21 -10.59 -3.40 -11.18
N VAL A 22 -11.00 -3.21 -9.93
CA VAL A 22 -12.28 -3.66 -9.40
C VAL A 22 -12.84 -2.60 -8.46
N LYS A 23 -14.00 -2.06 -8.83
CA LYS A 23 -14.82 -1.31 -7.89
C LYS A 23 -15.51 -2.28 -6.95
N VAL A 24 -15.42 -2.02 -5.65
CA VAL A 24 -16.02 -2.82 -4.60
C VAL A 24 -17.03 -1.98 -3.84
N ASN A 25 -18.21 -2.54 -3.63
CA ASN A 25 -19.27 -1.92 -2.84
C ASN A 25 -19.96 -3.01 -2.02
N ASN A 26 -19.45 -3.31 -0.83
CA ASN A 26 -20.07 -4.22 0.12
C ASN A 26 -19.75 -3.81 1.57
N ASN A 27 -20.31 -4.52 2.54
CA ASN A 27 -20.15 -4.18 3.96
C ASN A 27 -18.70 -4.33 4.48
N ARG A 28 -17.82 -5.02 3.76
CA ARG A 28 -16.41 -5.20 4.17
C ARG A 28 -15.51 -4.08 3.65
N PHE A 29 -15.75 -3.61 2.44
CA PHE A 29 -14.96 -2.58 1.81
C PHE A 29 -15.79 -1.84 0.75
N LYS A 30 -15.64 -0.52 0.71
CA LYS A 30 -16.19 0.32 -0.35
C LYS A 30 -15.08 1.18 -0.92
N GLY A 31 -14.84 1.09 -2.21
CA GLY A 31 -13.72 1.76 -2.87
C GLY A 31 -13.35 1.13 -4.21
N ILE A 32 -12.15 1.43 -4.68
CA ILE A 32 -11.58 0.80 -5.88
C ILE A 32 -10.24 0.13 -5.53
N ILE A 33 -10.03 -1.05 -6.09
CA ILE A 33 -8.80 -1.83 -5.97
C ILE A 33 -8.20 -1.92 -7.36
N GLY A 34 -6.92 -1.58 -7.50
CA GLY A 34 -6.10 -1.83 -8.68
C GLY A 34 -4.99 -2.82 -8.35
N LEU A 35 -4.58 -3.61 -9.33
CA LEU A 35 -3.41 -4.49 -9.23
C LEU A 35 -2.54 -4.26 -10.46
N VAL A 36 -1.33 -3.78 -10.22
CA VAL A 36 -0.28 -3.67 -11.25
C VAL A 36 0.62 -4.89 -11.10
N THR A 37 0.75 -5.70 -12.14
CA THR A 37 1.73 -6.79 -12.20
C THR A 37 2.85 -6.36 -13.14
N MET A 38 4.07 -6.29 -12.63
CA MET A 38 5.24 -5.82 -13.37
C MET A 38 5.83 -6.98 -14.15
N LYS A 39 5.50 -7.12 -15.44
CA LYS A 39 6.06 -8.22 -16.24
C LYS A 39 7.55 -8.00 -16.49
N LYS A 40 7.93 -6.74 -16.69
CA LYS A 40 9.32 -6.34 -16.85
C LYS A 40 9.57 -4.96 -16.25
N VAL A 41 10.60 -4.84 -15.41
CA VAL A 41 11.13 -3.56 -14.96
C VAL A 41 12.47 -3.24 -15.64
N ARG A 42 12.81 -1.96 -15.72
CA ARG A 42 14.12 -1.51 -16.23
C ARG A 42 15.28 -1.99 -15.34
N GLU A 43 15.08 -1.90 -14.04
CA GLU A 43 15.98 -2.34 -12.99
C GLU A 43 15.16 -2.41 -11.68
N PRO A 44 15.54 -3.25 -10.71
CA PRO A 44 14.86 -3.34 -9.43
C PRO A 44 14.79 -2.00 -8.69
N LEU A 45 13.75 -1.81 -7.88
CA LEU A 45 13.66 -0.71 -6.92
C LEU A 45 13.91 -1.26 -5.52
N GLU A 46 15.01 -0.82 -4.92
CA GLU A 46 15.32 -1.05 -3.51
C GLU A 46 15.04 0.22 -2.71
N VAL A 47 14.45 0.06 -1.53
CA VAL A 47 14.16 1.12 -0.57
C VAL A 47 14.57 0.67 0.83
N THR A 48 14.80 1.63 1.72
CA THR A 48 15.06 1.35 3.14
C THR A 48 13.86 1.78 3.94
N VAL A 49 13.26 0.85 4.70
CA VAL A 49 12.09 1.11 5.55
C VAL A 49 12.36 0.57 6.93
N VAL A 50 12.20 1.42 7.95
CA VAL A 50 12.48 1.06 9.35
C VAL A 50 13.86 0.42 9.52
N GLY A 51 14.85 0.94 8.78
CA GLY A 51 16.23 0.45 8.77
C GLY A 51 16.48 -0.87 8.03
N GLN A 52 15.50 -1.40 7.29
CA GLN A 52 15.63 -2.62 6.50
C GLN A 52 15.60 -2.32 5.00
N ASN A 53 16.52 -2.91 4.24
CA ASN A 53 16.51 -2.82 2.78
C ASN A 53 15.55 -3.83 2.18
N ILE A 54 14.66 -3.35 1.31
CA ILE A 54 13.59 -4.14 0.70
C ILE A 54 13.57 -3.85 -0.80
N VAL A 55 13.61 -4.90 -1.61
CA VAL A 55 13.34 -4.78 -3.05
C VAL A 55 11.84 -4.77 -3.25
N VAL A 56 11.27 -3.63 -3.61
CA VAL A 56 9.82 -3.40 -3.66
C VAL A 56 9.26 -3.46 -5.08
N ALA A 57 10.14 -3.46 -6.08
CA ALA A 57 9.78 -3.68 -7.48
C ALA A 57 10.88 -4.47 -8.18
N ASP A 58 10.49 -5.57 -8.81
CA ASP A 58 11.32 -6.39 -9.68
C ASP A 58 10.41 -7.11 -10.68
N ASP A 59 10.99 -7.90 -11.58
CA ASP A 59 10.25 -8.71 -12.54
C ASP A 59 9.27 -9.66 -11.82
N ASN A 60 8.02 -9.63 -12.29
CA ASN A 60 6.87 -10.36 -11.78
C ASN A 60 6.38 -9.94 -10.38
N TYR A 61 6.84 -8.82 -9.85
CA TYR A 61 6.32 -8.26 -8.61
C TYR A 61 4.96 -7.60 -8.84
N GLN A 62 4.20 -7.43 -7.76
CA GLN A 62 2.84 -6.88 -7.85
C GLN A 62 2.63 -5.73 -6.86
N TRP A 63 2.00 -4.67 -7.33
CA TRP A 63 1.57 -3.55 -6.48
C TRP A 63 0.04 -3.52 -6.43
N LEU A 64 -0.51 -3.81 -5.24
CA LEU A 64 -1.92 -3.66 -4.94
C LEU A 64 -2.20 -2.22 -4.52
N GLN A 65 -3.16 -1.58 -5.16
CA GLN A 65 -3.53 -0.18 -4.95
C GLN A 65 -4.97 -0.15 -4.44
N ILE A 66 -5.18 0.37 -3.24
CA ILE A 66 -6.51 0.40 -2.59
C ILE A 66 -6.87 1.84 -2.31
N LEU A 67 -7.96 2.31 -2.91
CA LEU A 67 -8.54 3.63 -2.67
C LEU A 67 -9.88 3.43 -1.97
N PRO A 68 -9.93 3.51 -0.64
CA PRO A 68 -11.18 3.48 0.08
C PRO A 68 -12.03 4.71 -0.26
N GLU A 69 -13.34 4.52 -0.39
CA GLU A 69 -14.28 5.60 -0.62
C GLU A 69 -14.44 6.44 0.66
N LYS A 70 -14.54 7.77 0.51
CA LYS A 70 -14.69 8.73 1.62
C LYS A 70 -13.56 8.72 2.66
N LYS A 71 -12.45 8.01 2.41
CA LYS A 71 -11.22 8.13 3.18
C LYS A 71 -10.26 9.08 2.47
N ARG A 72 -9.37 9.66 3.27
CA ARG A 72 -8.35 10.63 2.87
C ARG A 72 -6.95 10.04 2.93
N TYR A 73 -6.86 8.76 2.59
CA TYR A 73 -5.61 8.06 2.37
C TYR A 73 -5.81 6.98 1.30
N SER A 74 -4.73 6.58 0.63
CA SER A 74 -4.66 5.39 -0.22
C SER A 74 -3.71 4.39 0.40
N ILE A 75 -3.81 3.13 -0.04
CA ILE A 75 -2.87 2.09 0.37
C ILE A 75 -2.22 1.52 -0.87
N THR A 76 -0.89 1.47 -0.89
CA THR A 76 -0.13 0.63 -1.82
C THR A 76 0.49 -0.51 -1.04
N VAL A 77 0.32 -1.75 -1.49
CA VAL A 77 0.99 -2.90 -0.89
C VAL A 77 1.82 -3.59 -1.95
N MET A 78 3.10 -3.73 -1.66
CA MET A 78 4.09 -4.32 -2.55
C MET A 78 4.20 -5.81 -2.24
N PHE A 79 4.16 -6.63 -3.27
CA PHE A 79 4.27 -8.08 -3.18
C PHE A 79 5.43 -8.57 -4.03
N ASP A 80 6.14 -9.56 -3.51
CA ASP A 80 7.14 -10.31 -4.28
C ASP A 80 6.46 -11.15 -5.39
N ASN A 81 7.29 -11.81 -6.20
CA ASN A 81 6.84 -12.72 -7.25
C ASN A 81 6.11 -13.99 -6.75
N LYS A 82 6.05 -14.22 -5.43
CA LYS A 82 5.31 -15.32 -4.79
C LYS A 82 4.00 -14.84 -4.18
N GLY A 83 3.72 -13.54 -4.14
CA GLY A 83 2.54 -12.97 -3.50
C GLY A 83 2.69 -12.75 -1.99
N ASN A 84 3.93 -12.71 -1.47
CA ASN A 84 4.17 -12.31 -0.07
C ASN A 84 4.23 -10.78 0.01
N PRO A 85 3.54 -10.16 0.99
CA PRO A 85 3.65 -8.72 1.19
C PRO A 85 5.06 -8.37 1.69
N LEU A 86 5.60 -7.28 1.16
CA LEU A 86 6.94 -6.76 1.44
C LEU A 86 6.88 -5.45 2.22
N GLU A 87 5.91 -4.61 1.88
CA GLU A 87 5.82 -3.23 2.33
C GLU A 87 4.40 -2.70 2.13
N TYR A 88 3.98 -1.82 3.03
CA TYR A 88 2.67 -1.17 3.05
C TYR A 88 2.87 0.34 3.09
N TYR A 89 2.45 1.03 2.04
CA TYR A 89 2.45 2.48 1.90
C TYR A 89 1.06 3.02 2.16
N PHE A 90 0.97 4.08 2.95
CA PHE A 90 -0.27 4.81 3.18
C PHE A 90 -0.10 6.26 2.77
N ASP A 91 -0.45 6.59 1.53
CA ASP A 91 -0.39 7.99 1.09
C ASP A 91 -1.54 8.79 1.69
N ILE A 92 -1.21 9.87 2.41
CA ILE A 92 -2.23 10.78 2.93
C ILE A 92 -2.69 11.70 1.80
N ASN A 93 -4.01 11.84 1.65
CA ASN A 93 -4.62 12.48 0.49
C ASN A 93 -5.58 13.61 0.89
N ILE A 94 -5.69 14.64 0.04
CA ILE A 94 -6.85 15.53 0.06
C ILE A 94 -8.11 14.73 -0.27
N LYS A 95 -8.05 13.91 -1.32
CA LYS A 95 -9.19 13.09 -1.75
C LYS A 95 -8.76 11.91 -2.62
N ASN A 96 -9.59 10.88 -2.59
CA ASN A 96 -9.55 9.75 -3.51
C ASN A 96 -10.64 9.91 -4.58
N ILE A 97 -10.28 9.73 -5.85
CA ILE A 97 -11.21 9.61 -6.97
C ILE A 97 -11.31 8.13 -7.35
N THR A 98 -12.47 7.51 -7.11
CA THR A 98 -12.70 6.06 -7.27
C THR A 98 -13.42 5.71 -8.58
N GLN A 99 -13.28 6.55 -9.61
CA GLN A 99 -13.84 6.32 -10.95
C GLN A 99 -13.03 5.24 -11.66
N LYS A 100 -13.68 4.13 -12.02
CA LYS A 100 -13.07 3.03 -12.79
C LYS A 100 -12.46 3.57 -14.10
N GLY A 101 -11.23 3.16 -14.43
CA GLY A 101 -10.45 3.61 -15.59
C GLY A 101 -9.75 4.96 -15.41
N ASN A 102 -10.10 5.70 -14.35
CA ASN A 102 -9.61 7.05 -14.07
C ASN A 102 -9.32 7.27 -12.57
N ALA A 103 -9.08 6.18 -11.84
CA ALA A 103 -8.89 6.23 -10.40
C ALA A 103 -7.54 6.83 -10.05
N ARG A 104 -7.57 7.79 -9.14
CA ARG A 104 -6.40 8.61 -8.78
C ARG A 104 -6.60 9.28 -7.44
N THR A 105 -5.50 9.72 -6.84
CA THR A 105 -5.51 10.49 -5.59
C THR A 105 -4.96 11.90 -5.80
N VAL A 106 -5.27 12.78 -4.86
CA VAL A 106 -4.63 14.10 -4.74
C VAL A 106 -3.83 14.07 -3.44
N ASP A 107 -2.52 13.97 -3.58
CA ASP A 107 -1.54 13.51 -2.58
C ASP A 107 -0.95 14.63 -1.72
N LEU A 108 -1.05 14.52 -0.39
CA LEU A 108 -0.59 15.49 0.62
C LEU A 108 0.86 15.29 1.06
N CYS A 109 1.67 14.57 0.29
CA CYS A 109 3.09 14.29 0.54
C CYS A 109 3.38 13.39 1.75
N LEU A 110 2.72 13.61 2.90
CA LEU A 110 2.92 12.82 4.10
C LEU A 110 2.50 11.36 3.88
N ASP A 111 3.39 10.44 4.21
CA ASP A 111 3.17 9.00 4.03
C ASP A 111 3.48 8.25 5.34
N VAL A 112 2.72 7.19 5.63
CA VAL A 112 3.10 6.19 6.65
C VAL A 112 3.60 4.94 5.92
N LEU A 113 4.76 4.43 6.31
CA LEU A 113 5.31 3.18 5.78
C LEU A 113 5.25 2.10 6.85
N ALA A 114 4.90 0.88 6.48
CA ALA A 114 4.93 -0.26 7.39
C ALA A 114 5.48 -1.50 6.68
N ILE A 115 6.04 -2.40 7.47
CA ILE A 115 6.57 -3.70 7.00
C ILE A 115 5.79 -4.86 7.63
N PRO A 116 5.90 -6.10 7.09
CA PRO A 116 5.12 -7.24 7.58
C PRO A 116 5.33 -7.60 9.06
N SER A 117 6.39 -7.10 9.71
CA SER A 117 6.58 -7.24 11.16
C SER A 117 5.61 -6.39 12.00
N GLY A 118 4.90 -5.46 11.37
CA GLY A 118 4.06 -4.45 12.02
C GLY A 118 4.82 -3.20 12.48
N GLN A 119 6.14 -3.14 12.29
CA GLN A 119 6.89 -1.90 12.48
C GLN A 119 6.54 -0.91 11.38
N PHE A 120 6.55 0.37 11.73
CA PHE A 120 6.19 1.47 10.83
C PHE A 120 6.99 2.74 11.12
N GLU A 121 7.00 3.65 10.16
CA GLU A 121 7.61 4.97 10.26
C GLU A 121 6.76 6.02 9.51
N LEU A 122 6.90 7.27 9.93
CA LEU A 122 6.31 8.44 9.26
C LEU A 122 7.40 9.08 8.41
N VAL A 123 7.11 9.39 7.15
CA VAL A 123 8.07 9.97 6.21
C VAL A 123 7.47 11.16 5.48
N ASP A 124 8.34 11.92 4.80
CA ASP A 124 7.99 13.08 3.95
C ASP A 124 7.33 14.24 4.73
N GLU A 125 7.66 14.38 6.02
CA GLU A 125 7.26 15.51 6.87
C GLU A 125 7.79 16.85 6.33
N ASP A 126 9.05 16.86 5.85
CA ASP A 126 9.67 18.04 5.25
C ASP A 126 8.96 18.49 3.97
N ASP A 127 8.49 17.55 3.14
CA ASP A 127 7.73 17.84 1.93
C ASP A 127 6.35 18.43 2.26
N LEU A 128 5.67 17.91 3.29
CA LEU A 128 4.43 18.46 3.80
C LEU A 128 4.63 19.89 4.34
N LEU A 129 5.70 20.13 5.12
CA LEU A 129 6.04 21.44 5.65
C LEU A 129 6.35 22.43 4.52
N ALA A 130 7.17 22.03 3.54
CA ALA A 130 7.46 22.85 2.37
C ALA A 130 6.18 23.19 1.58
N ALA A 131 5.25 22.23 1.42
CA ALA A 131 3.96 22.50 0.77
C ALA A 131 3.12 23.53 1.54
N PHE A 132 3.19 23.52 2.88
CA PHE A 132 2.50 24.48 3.73
C PHE A 132 3.14 25.87 3.68
N GLU A 133 4.46 25.98 3.83
CA GLU A 133 5.20 27.24 3.77
C GLU A 133 5.06 27.93 2.41
N ASN A 134 5.06 27.14 1.33
CA ASN A 134 4.82 27.63 -0.03
C ASN A 134 3.32 27.88 -0.33
N LYS A 135 2.44 27.82 0.68
CA LYS A 135 0.99 28.07 0.58
C LYS A 135 0.27 27.18 -0.43
N GLN A 136 0.83 26.01 -0.77
CA GLN A 136 0.19 25.02 -1.64
C GLN A 136 -0.93 24.28 -0.92
N ILE A 137 -0.85 24.21 0.42
CA ILE A 137 -1.89 23.66 1.29
C ILE A 137 -2.22 24.63 2.41
N THR A 138 -3.45 24.52 2.91
CA THR A 138 -3.93 25.30 4.05
C THR A 138 -3.43 24.74 5.38
N LYS A 139 -3.41 25.57 6.43
CA LYS A 139 -3.11 25.11 7.80
C LYS A 139 -4.02 23.96 8.26
N LYS A 140 -5.29 23.97 7.82
CA LYS A 140 -6.24 22.89 8.08
C LYS A 140 -5.78 21.58 7.43
N GLN A 141 -5.41 21.61 6.14
CA GLN A 141 -4.92 20.42 5.43
C GLN A 141 -3.62 19.87 6.04
N PHE A 142 -2.71 20.75 6.46
CA PHE A 142 -1.48 20.38 7.16
C PHE A 142 -1.77 19.61 8.45
N HIS A 143 -2.64 20.14 9.33
CA HIS A 143 -3.03 19.44 10.56
C HIS A 143 -3.81 18.14 10.29
N GLU A 144 -4.71 18.16 9.31
CA GLU A 144 -5.47 16.96 8.94
C GLU A 144 -4.56 15.86 8.42
N ALA A 145 -3.45 16.19 7.74
CA ALA A 145 -2.51 15.18 7.27
C ALA A 145 -1.92 14.38 8.45
N TYR A 146 -1.38 15.07 9.46
CA TYR A 146 -0.86 14.45 10.68
C TYR A 146 -1.94 13.69 11.44
N MET A 147 -3.14 14.25 11.57
CA MET A 147 -4.25 13.54 12.23
C MET A 147 -4.56 12.20 11.56
N ILE A 148 -4.63 12.15 10.23
CA ILE A 148 -4.91 10.92 9.49
C ILE A 148 -3.74 9.94 9.61
N ALA A 149 -2.50 10.43 9.51
CA ALA A 149 -1.31 9.59 9.68
C ALA A 149 -1.27 8.94 11.07
N HIS A 150 -1.50 9.70 12.13
CA HIS A 150 -1.55 9.18 13.49
C HIS A 150 -2.70 8.19 13.71
N GLN A 151 -3.86 8.39 13.06
CA GLN A 151 -4.95 7.41 13.08
C GLN A 151 -4.52 6.08 12.45
N ILE A 152 -3.83 6.12 11.30
CA ILE A 152 -3.29 4.92 10.66
C ILE A 152 -2.27 4.24 11.56
N MET A 153 -1.31 4.99 12.12
CA MET A 153 -0.29 4.46 13.02
C MET A 153 -0.92 3.80 14.26
N ALA A 154 -1.97 4.41 14.82
CA ALA A 154 -2.73 3.81 15.92
C ALA A 154 -3.38 2.48 15.49
N GLU A 155 -4.09 2.43 14.36
CA GLU A 155 -4.69 1.20 13.82
C GLU A 155 -3.65 0.10 13.59
N LEU A 156 -2.47 0.44 13.08
CA LEU A 156 -1.37 -0.51 12.86
C LEU A 156 -0.79 -1.02 14.17
N SER A 157 -0.63 -0.14 15.17
CA SER A 157 -0.11 -0.50 16.49
C SER A 157 -1.06 -1.38 17.30
N GLU A 158 -2.37 -1.23 17.09
CA GLU A 158 -3.41 -1.96 17.82
C GLU A 158 -3.56 -3.39 17.29
N ASP A 159 -3.72 -3.56 15.97
CA ASP A 159 -3.94 -4.88 15.37
C ASP A 159 -3.48 -4.95 13.90
N PHE A 160 -2.16 -5.03 13.71
CA PHE A 160 -1.56 -5.19 12.39
C PHE A 160 -2.02 -6.48 11.68
N GLU A 161 -2.25 -7.58 12.42
CA GLU A 161 -2.65 -8.85 11.82
C GLU A 161 -4.05 -8.73 11.18
N GLN A 162 -4.99 -8.10 11.88
CA GLN A 162 -6.32 -7.85 11.36
C GLN A 162 -6.30 -6.85 10.20
N PHE A 163 -5.41 -5.86 10.24
CA PHE A 163 -5.16 -4.98 9.10
C PHE A 163 -4.68 -5.78 7.87
N GLN A 164 -3.66 -6.62 8.03
CA GLN A 164 -3.12 -7.47 6.98
C GLN A 164 -4.20 -8.40 6.39
N LYS A 165 -5.09 -8.96 7.22
CA LYS A 165 -6.25 -9.75 6.74
C LYS A 165 -7.17 -8.94 5.81
N LYS A 166 -7.43 -7.66 6.11
CA LYS A 166 -8.24 -6.77 5.25
C LYS A 166 -7.56 -6.51 3.90
N ILE A 167 -6.23 -6.33 3.90
CA ILE A 167 -5.44 -6.20 2.67
C ILE A 167 -5.49 -7.47 1.84
N MET A 168 -5.26 -8.64 2.45
CA MET A 168 -5.29 -9.92 1.74
C MET A 168 -6.67 -10.25 1.19
N TYR A 169 -7.75 -9.81 1.84
CA TYR A 169 -9.10 -9.87 1.27
C TYR A 169 -9.18 -9.10 -0.06
N CYS A 170 -8.60 -7.89 -0.12
CA CYS A 170 -8.57 -7.08 -1.33
C CYS A 170 -7.73 -7.74 -2.43
N PHE A 171 -6.56 -8.27 -2.07
CA PHE A 171 -5.66 -8.99 -2.98
C PHE A 171 -6.32 -10.22 -3.61
N ASN A 172 -6.92 -11.08 -2.79
CA ASN A 172 -7.60 -12.29 -3.27
C ASN A 172 -8.79 -11.93 -4.16
N LYS A 173 -9.57 -10.91 -3.78
CA LYS A 173 -10.73 -10.46 -4.54
C LYS A 173 -10.40 -10.00 -5.97
N ILE A 174 -9.28 -9.30 -6.14
CA ILE A 174 -8.87 -8.85 -7.47
C ILE A 174 -8.30 -10.00 -8.31
N ASN A 175 -7.55 -10.91 -7.69
CA ASN A 175 -7.03 -12.12 -8.35
C ASN A 175 -8.15 -13.06 -8.81
N ASP A 176 -9.17 -13.29 -7.98
CA ASP A 176 -10.34 -14.09 -8.35
C ASP A 176 -11.05 -13.52 -9.59
N LYS A 177 -11.09 -12.19 -9.70
CA LYS A 177 -11.70 -11.53 -10.85
C LYS A 177 -10.84 -11.62 -12.11
N ALA A 178 -9.51 -11.49 -11.98
CA ALA A 178 -8.58 -11.70 -13.08
C ALA A 178 -8.69 -13.14 -13.63
N GLN A 179 -8.75 -14.15 -12.75
CA GLN A 179 -8.93 -15.55 -13.14
C GLN A 179 -10.25 -15.78 -13.90
N LYS A 180 -11.37 -15.24 -13.40
CA LYS A 180 -12.67 -15.34 -14.07
C LYS A 180 -12.68 -14.68 -15.44
N GLN A 181 -11.88 -13.63 -15.65
CA GLN A 181 -11.74 -12.97 -16.94
C GLN A 181 -10.88 -13.81 -17.91
N ALA A 182 -9.77 -14.38 -17.45
CA ALA A 182 -8.92 -15.28 -18.23
C ALA A 182 -9.66 -16.55 -18.69
N VAL A 183 -10.42 -17.19 -17.79
CA VAL A 183 -11.23 -18.38 -18.11
C VAL A 183 -12.30 -18.07 -19.17
N LYS A 184 -12.91 -16.88 -19.12
CA LYS A 184 -13.88 -16.43 -20.14
C LYS A 184 -13.23 -16.12 -21.49
N GLN A 185 -11.94 -15.83 -21.52
CA GLN A 185 -11.17 -15.52 -22.74
C GLN A 185 -10.43 -16.75 -23.31
N GLY A 186 -10.63 -17.94 -22.73
CA GLY A 186 -10.13 -19.21 -23.29
C GLY A 186 -8.68 -19.56 -22.97
N ASP A 187 -8.01 -18.81 -22.09
CA ASP A 187 -6.59 -18.98 -21.83
C ASP A 187 -6.33 -20.06 -20.74
N LYS A 188 -5.89 -21.24 -21.15
CA LYS A 188 -5.54 -22.38 -20.26
C LYS A 188 -4.09 -22.27 -19.77
N GLY A 189 -3.75 -21.17 -19.08
CA GLY A 189 -2.45 -21.02 -18.40
C GLY A 189 -2.48 -21.57 -16.97
N LYS A 190 -1.63 -22.54 -16.64
CA LYS A 190 -1.50 -23.13 -15.29
C LYS A 190 -0.94 -22.09 -14.30
N TYR A 191 -1.78 -21.53 -13.43
CA TYR A 191 -1.34 -20.75 -12.26
C TYR A 191 -1.60 -21.53 -10.96
N LYS A 192 -0.58 -21.67 -10.12
CA LYS A 192 -0.65 -22.37 -8.82
C LYS A 192 -1.39 -21.50 -7.80
N ALA A 193 -2.38 -22.06 -7.13
CA ALA A 193 -3.11 -21.42 -6.05
C ALA A 193 -2.17 -21.01 -4.90
N PHE A 194 -2.32 -19.77 -4.42
CA PHE A 194 -1.61 -19.26 -3.26
C PHE A 194 -2.16 -19.93 -1.98
N LYS A 195 -1.29 -20.57 -1.20
CA LYS A 195 -1.61 -21.07 0.15
C LYS A 195 -1.03 -20.07 1.16
N PRO A 196 -1.84 -19.49 2.06
CA PRO A 196 -1.33 -18.55 3.05
C PRO A 196 -0.37 -19.27 4.01
N HIS A 197 0.89 -18.84 4.04
CA HIS A 197 1.84 -19.26 5.08
C HIS A 197 1.47 -18.56 6.40
N HIS A 198 1.22 -19.36 7.44
CA HIS A 198 1.12 -18.85 8.81
C HIS A 198 2.45 -18.24 9.23
N PHE A 199 2.49 -16.91 9.37
CA PHE A 199 3.57 -16.23 10.07
C PHE A 199 3.40 -16.48 11.56
N LYS A 200 4.34 -17.21 12.19
CA LYS A 200 4.41 -17.30 13.65
C LYS A 200 5.02 -16.00 14.15
N SER A 201 4.21 -15.12 14.74
CA SER A 201 4.72 -13.99 15.51
C SER A 201 5.44 -14.54 16.76
N LYS A 202 6.75 -14.29 16.88
CA LYS A 202 7.45 -14.43 18.15
C LYS A 202 7.19 -13.17 18.96
N ALA A 203 6.15 -13.21 19.79
CA ALA A 203 5.97 -12.23 20.85
C ALA A 203 6.88 -12.58 22.05
N GLN A 204 7.32 -11.51 22.72
CA GLN A 204 7.90 -11.44 24.07
C GLN A 204 9.41 -11.71 24.24
N LYS A 205 10.14 -10.61 24.47
CA LYS A 205 10.77 -10.34 25.79
C LYS A 205 10.82 -8.83 26.03
N LYS A 206 9.87 -8.33 26.81
CA LYS A 206 10.08 -7.18 27.70
C LYS A 206 10.50 -7.76 29.03
N SER A 207 11.70 -7.46 29.49
CA SER A 207 12.08 -7.57 30.89
C SER A 207 13.21 -6.57 31.17
N GLU A 208 12.83 -5.52 31.89
CA GLU A 208 13.55 -4.95 33.02
C GLU A 208 15.03 -4.58 32.83
N PHE A 209 15.31 -3.28 32.79
CA PHE A 209 16.49 -2.73 33.45
C PHE A 209 16.10 -1.48 34.26
N LYS A 210 15.82 -1.70 35.55
CA LYS A 210 15.97 -0.69 36.59
C LYS A 210 17.36 -0.88 37.22
N GLN A 211 18.05 0.24 37.38
CA GLN A 211 19.13 0.51 38.34
C GLN A 211 20.37 -0.38 38.33
N GLN A 212 21.49 0.18 37.85
CA GLN A 212 22.73 0.34 38.63
C GLN A 212 23.80 1.04 37.79
N ASN A 213 24.18 2.28 38.15
CA ASN A 213 25.54 2.62 38.61
C ASN A 213 25.89 4.11 38.45
N LYS A 214 26.27 4.67 39.61
CA LYS A 214 27.01 5.91 39.89
C LYS A 214 26.27 7.24 39.77
#